data_AF-A0A5K0VAM8-F1
#
_entry.id   AF-A0A5K0VAM8-F1
#
_cell.length_a   1.000
_cell.length_b   1.000
_cell.length_c   1.000
_cell.angle_alpha   90.00
_cell.angle_beta   90.00
_cell.angle_gamma   90.00
#
_symmetry.space_group_name_H-M   'P 1'
#
loop_
_entity.id
_entity.type
_entity.pdbx_description
1 polymer ?
#
loop_
_entity_poly.entity_id
_entity_poly.type
_entity_poly.pdbx_seq_one_letter_code
_entity_poly.pdbx_strand_id
1 'polypeptide(L)'
;MVVLTVVVYVQDGVSWSLGLAIPTAFMLFSFTFFYLGTKLYVIVEPRGSVFTGMFQVMPAAFRKRHVEFVEDAVYFAPQSSSSNLLLIDRL
;
A
#
# COMPACT_ATOMS: atom_id res chain seq x y z
N MET A 1 -22.92 -23.36 -3.31
CA MET A 1 -22.91 -24.32 -4.43
C MET A 1 -23.94 -24.00 -5.50
N VAL A 2 -25.19 -23.65 -5.14
CA VAL A 2 -26.28 -23.34 -6.11
C VAL A 2 -25.97 -22.18 -7.07
N VAL A 3 -25.37 -21.08 -6.61
CA VAL A 3 -25.08 -19.92 -7.47
C VAL A 3 -24.05 -20.28 -8.56
N LEU A 4 -23.02 -21.05 -8.22
CA LEU A 4 -21.98 -21.44 -9.16
C LEU A 4 -22.57 -22.32 -10.28
N THR A 5 -23.40 -23.31 -9.92
CA THR A 5 -24.06 -24.18 -10.90
C THR A 5 -25.04 -23.41 -11.79
N VAL A 6 -25.77 -22.41 -11.26
CA VAL A 6 -26.65 -21.56 -12.06
C VAL A 6 -25.86 -20.69 -13.03
N VAL A 7 -24.77 -20.06 -12.58
CA VAL A 7 -23.93 -19.20 -13.44
C VAL A 7 -23.31 -19.99 -14.59
N VAL A 8 -22.74 -21.16 -14.29
CA VAL A 8 -22.13 -22.03 -15.32
C VAL A 8 -23.20 -22.58 -16.27
N TYR A 9 -24.40 -22.92 -15.78
CA TYR A 9 -25.51 -23.34 -16.63
C TYR A 9 -25.93 -22.23 -17.62
N VAL A 10 -25.99 -20.97 -17.19
CA VAL A 10 -26.32 -19.87 -18.10
C VAL A 10 -25.18 -19.61 -19.11
N GLN A 11 -23.93 -19.69 -18.66
CA GLN A 11 -22.75 -19.45 -19.51
C GLN A 11 -22.57 -20.55 -20.58
N ASP A 12 -22.64 -21.82 -20.21
CA ASP A 12 -22.39 -22.95 -21.12
C ASP A 12 -23.67 -23.53 -21.74
N GLY A 13 -24.81 -23.43 -21.06
CA GLY A 13 -26.07 -24.05 -21.49
C GLY A 13 -27.02 -23.11 -22.24
N VAL A 14 -27.10 -21.83 -21.85
CA VAL A 14 -28.04 -20.86 -22.47
C VAL A 14 -27.32 -20.03 -23.52
N SER A 15 -26.34 -19.23 -23.10
CA SER A 15 -25.50 -18.44 -23.98
C SER A 15 -24.37 -17.81 -23.17
N TRP A 16 -23.15 -18.01 -23.64
CA TRP A 16 -21.96 -17.40 -23.07
C TRP A 16 -22.07 -15.87 -22.99
N SER A 17 -22.61 -15.25 -24.05
CA SER A 17 -22.80 -13.81 -24.11
C SER A 17 -23.79 -13.30 -23.06
N LEU A 18 -24.90 -14.01 -22.82
CA LEU A 18 -25.87 -13.63 -21.77
C LEU A 18 -25.29 -13.82 -20.36
N GLY A 19 -24.54 -14.91 -20.15
CA GLY A 19 -23.89 -15.21 -18.88
C GLY A 19 -22.88 -14.14 -18.45
N LEU A 20 -22.28 -13.42 -19.40
CA LEU A 20 -21.38 -12.28 -19.13
C LEU A 20 -22.08 -10.93 -19.20
N ALA A 21 -23.06 -10.76 -20.09
CA ALA A 21 -23.79 -9.50 -20.25
C ALA A 21 -24.51 -9.07 -18.97
N ILE A 22 -25.09 -10.02 -18.23
CA ILE A 22 -25.80 -9.73 -16.98
C ILE A 22 -24.85 -9.12 -15.92
N PRO A 23 -23.73 -9.78 -15.52
CA PRO A 23 -22.74 -9.18 -14.63
C PRO A 23 -22.22 -7.81 -15.11
N THR A 24 -21.92 -7.67 -16.40
CA THR A 24 -21.42 -6.41 -16.96
C THR A 24 -22.47 -5.30 -16.86
N ALA A 25 -23.74 -5.58 -17.12
CA ALA A 25 -24.83 -4.62 -16.95
C ALA A 25 -24.98 -4.19 -15.49
N PHE A 26 -24.93 -5.13 -14.54
CA PHE A 26 -24.95 -4.82 -13.11
C PHE A 26 -23.74 -3.99 -12.67
N MET A 27 -22.54 -4.29 -13.18
CA MET A 27 -21.34 -3.50 -12.92
C MET A 27 -21.48 -2.06 -13.45
N LEU A 28 -21.94 -1.90 -14.69
CA LEU A 28 -22.16 -0.58 -15.29
C LEU A 28 -23.21 0.24 -14.54
N PHE A 29 -24.30 -0.42 -14.12
CA PHE A 29 -25.33 0.19 -13.29
C PHE A 29 -24.73 0.69 -11.98
N SER A 30 -24.03 -0.17 -11.24
CA SER A 30 -23.37 0.19 -9.98
C SER A 30 -22.37 1.33 -10.16
N PHE A 31 -21.54 1.26 -11.21
CA PHE A 31 -20.58 2.32 -11.54
C PHE A 31 -21.25 3.67 -11.79
N THR A 32 -22.39 3.67 -12.51
CA THR A 32 -23.14 4.90 -12.79
C THR A 32 -23.66 5.55 -11.51
N PHE A 33 -24.21 4.74 -10.59
CA PHE A 33 -24.63 5.23 -9.27
C PHE A 33 -23.47 5.75 -8.43
N PHE A 34 -22.35 5.04 -8.42
CA PHE A 34 -21.14 5.48 -7.71
C PHE A 34 -20.61 6.80 -8.27
N TYR A 35 -20.61 6.94 -9.59
CA TYR A 35 -20.19 8.17 -10.28
C TYR A 35 -21.11 9.36 -9.93
N LEU A 36 -22.43 9.16 -9.98
CA LEU A 36 -23.41 10.17 -9.56
C LEU A 36 -23.22 10.56 -8.08
N GLY A 37 -22.92 9.58 -7.22
CA GLY A 37 -22.63 9.79 -5.80
C GLY A 37 -21.26 10.40 -5.50
N THR A 38 -20.37 10.54 -6.49
CA THR A 38 -19.00 11.04 -6.27
C THR A 38 -19.01 12.49 -5.74
N LYS A 39 -20.03 13.29 -6.05
CA LYS A 39 -20.17 14.66 -5.47
C LYS A 39 -20.45 14.66 -3.97
N LEU A 40 -20.94 13.56 -3.42
CA LEU A 40 -21.20 13.40 -1.99
C LEU A 40 -19.95 12.90 -1.23
N TYR A 41 -18.90 12.49 -1.95
CA TYR A 41 -17.65 12.03 -1.33
C TYR A 41 -16.83 13.22 -0.83
N VAL A 42 -16.48 13.20 0.46
CA VAL A 42 -15.50 14.13 1.03
C VAL A 42 -14.10 13.60 0.69
N ILE A 43 -13.40 14.31 -0.18
CA ILE A 43 -12.03 13.99 -0.56
C ILE A 43 -11.11 14.43 0.59
N VAL A 44 -10.48 13.47 1.26
CA VAL A 44 -9.46 13.71 2.29
C VAL A 44 -8.09 13.70 1.64
N GLU A 45 -7.18 14.55 2.11
CA GLU A 45 -5.78 14.54 1.65
C GLU A 45 -5.17 13.14 1.79
N PRO A 46 -4.53 12.61 0.74
CA PRO A 46 -3.99 11.27 0.77
C PRO A 46 -2.83 11.21 1.77
N ARG A 47 -3.03 10.52 2.90
CA ARG A 47 -1.90 9.99 3.68
C ARG A 47 -1.13 9.04 2.78
N GLY A 48 0.20 9.20 2.70
CA GLY A 48 1.06 8.44 1.79
C GLY A 48 0.80 6.93 1.81
N SER A 49 1.03 6.29 0.65
CA SER A 49 0.76 4.85 0.46
C SER A 49 1.81 3.97 1.14
N VAL A 50 1.36 2.92 1.84
CA VAL A 50 2.23 1.87 2.41
C VAL A 50 3.08 1.21 1.32
N PHE A 51 2.54 1.12 0.10
CA PHE A 51 3.27 0.60 -1.05
C PHE A 51 4.50 1.43 -1.37
N THR A 52 4.44 2.76 -1.23
CA THR A 52 5.61 3.62 -1.46
C THR A 52 6.74 3.25 -0.50
N GLY A 53 6.45 2.96 0.76
CA GLY A 53 7.43 2.44 1.71
C GLY A 53 7.98 1.06 1.32
N MET A 54 7.10 0.15 0.86
CA MET A 54 7.51 -1.18 0.35
C MET A 54 8.40 -1.10 -0.88
N PHE A 55 8.18 -0.14 -1.78
CA PHE A 55 9.03 0.08 -2.95
C PHE A 55 10.32 0.83 -2.60
N GLN A 56 10.34 1.67 -1.57
CA GLN A 56 11.54 2.37 -1.11
C GLN A 56 12.58 1.45 -0.47
N VAL A 57 12.14 0.35 0.17
CA VAL A 57 13.09 -0.61 0.78
C VAL A 57 13.86 -1.43 -0.26
N MET A 58 13.32 -1.65 -1.47
CA MET A 58 14.05 -2.35 -2.53
C MET A 58 15.36 -1.63 -2.90
N PRO A 59 15.35 -0.39 -3.42
CA PRO A 59 16.58 0.32 -3.74
C PRO A 59 17.42 0.60 -2.48
N ALA A 60 16.81 0.83 -1.32
CA ALA A 60 17.56 1.00 -0.07
C ALA A 60 18.36 -0.25 0.32
N ALA A 61 17.77 -1.45 0.21
CA ALA A 61 18.45 -2.72 0.46
C ALA A 61 19.48 -3.06 -0.64
N PHE A 62 19.16 -2.81 -1.91
CA PHE A 62 20.10 -2.96 -3.02
C PHE A 62 21.29 -2.00 -2.94
N ARG A 63 21.12 -0.84 -2.31
CA ARG A 63 22.22 0.09 -2.04
C ARG A 63 23.00 -0.30 -0.79
N LYS A 64 22.34 -0.85 0.23
CA LYS A 64 22.98 -1.29 1.48
C LYS A 64 23.70 -2.65 1.38
N ARG A 65 23.36 -3.51 0.40
CA ARG A 65 24.06 -4.79 0.15
C ARG A 65 25.51 -4.64 -0.35
N HIS A 66 25.91 -3.44 -0.80
CA HIS A 66 27.25 -3.16 -1.31
C HIS A 66 28.10 -2.40 -0.27
N VAL A 67 27.63 -2.29 0.97
CA VAL A 67 28.37 -1.65 2.06
C VAL A 67 28.91 -2.76 2.96
N GLU A 68 30.24 -2.86 3.08
CA GLU A 68 30.88 -3.74 4.07
C GLU A 68 30.44 -3.32 5.49
N PHE A 69 30.10 -4.31 6.32
CA PHE A 69 29.77 -4.09 7.72
C PHE A 69 31.02 -3.60 8.46
N VAL A 70 31.04 -2.32 8.82
CA VAL A 70 31.95 -1.79 9.85
C VAL A 70 31.30 -2.07 11.21
N GLU A 71 31.97 -2.87 12.04
CA GLU A 71 31.53 -3.36 13.36
C GLU A 71 31.38 -2.24 14.42
N ASP A 72 31.68 -0.99 14.06
CA ASP A 72 31.67 0.17 14.95
C ASP A 72 30.27 0.78 15.20
N ALA A 73 29.19 0.14 14.75
CA ALA A 73 27.83 0.60 15.04
C ALA A 73 27.44 0.51 16.53
N VAL A 74 28.32 0.01 17.39
CA VAL A 74 28.22 0.05 18.86
C VAL A 74 28.61 1.42 19.44
N TYR A 75 29.20 2.35 18.66
CA TYR A 75 29.66 3.66 19.16
C TYR A 75 28.61 4.79 19.16
N PHE A 76 27.34 4.54 18.82
CA PHE A 76 26.26 5.52 19.01
C PHE A 76 25.72 5.52 20.46
N ALA A 77 26.61 5.68 21.44
CA ALA A 77 26.27 6.42 22.65
C ALA A 77 26.67 7.88 22.37
N PRO A 78 25.77 8.87 22.48
CA PRO A 78 26.12 10.24 22.13
C PRO A 78 27.28 10.75 23.00
N GLN A 79 28.43 11.01 22.37
CA GLN A 79 29.60 11.72 22.94
C GLN A 79 29.30 13.17 23.38
N SER A 80 28.05 13.62 23.29
CA SER A 80 27.58 14.96 23.66
C SER A 80 27.48 15.21 25.18
N SER A 81 27.64 14.19 26.03
CA SER A 81 27.52 14.36 27.49
C SER A 81 28.84 14.81 28.15
N SER A 82 30.00 14.34 27.68
CA SER A 82 31.29 14.66 28.28
C SER A 82 31.79 16.08 28.00
N SER A 83 31.41 16.69 26.86
CA SER A 83 31.83 18.05 26.50
C SER A 83 31.22 19.12 27.41
N ASN A 84 30.02 18.88 27.94
CA ASN A 84 29.37 19.81 28.87
C ASN A 84 29.92 19.66 30.29
N LEU A 85 30.20 18.44 30.75
CA LEU A 85 30.74 18.16 32.09
C LEU A 85 32.13 18.77 32.33
N LEU A 86 32.98 18.81 31.30
CA LEU A 86 34.30 19.46 31.38
C LEU A 86 34.24 20.99 31.36
N LEU A 87 33.12 21.56 30.92
CA LEU A 87 32.90 23.01 30.87
C LEU A 87 32.39 23.54 32.22
N ILE A 88 31.61 22.74 32.95
CA ILE A 88 31.07 23.09 34.29
C ILE A 88 32.12 22.95 35.41
N ASP A 89 33.12 22.09 35.24
CA ASP A 89 34.24 21.92 36.20
C ASP A 89 35.34 22.99 36.03
N ARG A 90 35.22 23.83 35.00
CA ARG A 90 36.13 24.94 34.66
C ARG A 90 35.53 26.33 34.97
N LEU A 91 34.43 26.37 35.72
CA LEU A 91 33.77 27.58 36.25
C LEU A 91 33.75 27.52 37.78
#